data_AF-A0A1M3NUX1-F1
#
_entry.id   AF-A0A1M3NUX1-F1
#
_cell.length_a   1.000
_cell.length_b   1.000
_cell.length_c   1.000
_cell.angle_alpha   90.00
_cell.angle_beta   90.00
_cell.angle_gamma   90.00
#
_symmetry.space_group_name_H-M   'P 1'
#
loop_
_entity.id
_entity.type
_entity.pdbx_description
1 polymer ?
#
loop_
_entity_poly.entity_id
_entity_poly.type
_entity_poly.pdbx_seq_one_letter_code
_entity_poly.pdbx_strand_id
1 'polypeptide(L)'
;MAAADIADGADSRAPDFTKIPDPTRRLMLAGLAAAAAIGAGGALATAPDTAEIERLAAAYVAASALAEQLSAESDEAQEAFDEATRETPIPAGIGVRMDAYIGRAEIEKSTRESFETARLRLQMLGVVDRAAYEQAAAVLARKRDDMLAQIDAAFAEIEVERERYGVKAKLDAFEAADDAQQAALVALGAFRCTSTAQVAAKARALLKIAEEEYLPDAAVEALLRSFLPEVA
;
A
#
# COMPACT_ATOMS: atom_id res chain seq x y z
N MET A 1 19.22 -23.56 -53.34
CA MET A 1 19.33 -22.20 -52.76
C MET A 1 18.58 -22.27 -51.43
N ALA A 2 19.21 -22.46 -50.25
CA ALA A 2 20.12 -21.55 -49.53
C ALA A 2 19.48 -20.15 -49.37
N ALA A 3 18.83 -19.86 -48.23
CA ALA A 3 19.37 -19.24 -46.98
C ALA A 3 19.15 -17.71 -47.03
N ALA A 4 18.81 -16.93 -46.00
CA ALA A 4 18.57 -17.05 -44.56
C ALA A 4 17.53 -15.94 -44.21
N ASP A 5 16.82 -15.97 -43.08
CA ASP A 5 17.30 -15.34 -41.84
C ASP A 5 16.76 -16.03 -40.59
N ILE A 6 17.67 -16.18 -39.63
CA ILE A 6 17.50 -16.63 -38.23
C ILE A 6 18.00 -15.48 -37.34
N ALA A 7 17.41 -15.39 -36.13
CA ALA A 7 17.72 -14.55 -34.96
C ALA A 7 17.02 -13.18 -34.97
N ASP A 8 16.35 -12.70 -33.92
CA ASP A 8 16.61 -12.72 -32.47
C ASP A 8 15.27 -12.32 -31.77
N GLY A 9 14.83 -12.73 -30.57
CA GLY A 9 15.48 -13.33 -29.43
C GLY A 9 14.48 -13.88 -28.39
N ALA A 10 14.99 -14.83 -27.60
CA ALA A 10 14.59 -15.38 -26.29
C ALA A 10 13.14 -15.23 -25.74
N ASP A 11 12.39 -16.34 -25.83
CA ASP A 11 11.80 -17.12 -24.73
C ASP A 11 11.56 -16.41 -23.36
N SER A 12 10.41 -15.76 -23.17
CA SER A 12 9.91 -15.36 -21.85
C SER A 12 9.08 -16.50 -21.21
N ARG A 13 9.73 -17.63 -20.89
CA ARG A 13 9.12 -18.75 -20.13
C ARG A 13 9.19 -18.55 -18.62
N ALA A 14 9.07 -17.32 -18.13
CA ALA A 14 8.85 -17.10 -16.70
C ALA A 14 7.37 -17.42 -16.40
N PRO A 15 7.05 -18.39 -15.53
CA PRO A 15 5.68 -18.62 -15.12
C PRO A 15 5.12 -17.35 -14.48
N ASP A 16 3.89 -16.99 -14.84
CA ASP A 16 3.15 -15.91 -14.18
C ASP A 16 2.62 -16.42 -12.83
N PHE A 17 3.43 -16.27 -11.78
CA PHE A 17 3.20 -16.82 -10.46
C PHE A 17 2.07 -16.13 -9.68
N THR A 18 1.58 -14.98 -10.16
CA THR A 18 0.41 -14.27 -9.60
C THR A 18 -0.88 -15.10 -9.70
N LYS A 19 -0.90 -16.13 -10.56
CA LYS A 19 -2.04 -17.02 -10.79
C LYS A 19 -2.06 -18.28 -9.92
N ILE A 20 -1.08 -18.49 -9.03
CA ILE A 20 -1.03 -19.69 -8.18
C ILE A 20 -1.94 -19.53 -6.95
N PRO A 21 -2.93 -20.42 -6.75
CA PRO A 21 -3.81 -20.39 -5.58
C PRO A 21 -3.05 -20.55 -4.26
N ASP A 22 -3.49 -19.82 -3.24
CA ASP A 22 -2.90 -19.75 -1.90
C ASP A 22 -2.55 -21.09 -1.22
N PRO A 23 -3.44 -22.12 -1.24
CA PRO A 23 -3.10 -23.43 -0.66
C PRO A 23 -1.99 -24.15 -1.43
N THR A 24 -1.86 -23.92 -2.75
CA THR A 24 -0.79 -24.48 -3.58
C THR A 24 0.56 -23.80 -3.30
N ARG A 25 0.54 -22.50 -2.99
CA ARG A 25 1.71 -21.73 -2.54
C ARG A 25 2.24 -22.24 -1.20
N ARG A 26 1.35 -22.49 -0.23
CA ARG A 26 1.70 -23.14 1.06
C ARG A 26 2.24 -24.56 0.87
N LEU A 27 1.67 -25.35 -0.04
CA LEU A 27 2.16 -26.69 -0.40
C LEU A 27 3.53 -26.67 -1.09
N MET A 28 3.82 -25.66 -1.92
CA MET A 28 5.13 -25.48 -2.55
C MET A 28 6.20 -25.08 -1.52
N LEU A 29 5.89 -24.16 -0.60
CA LEU A 29 6.76 -23.77 0.52
C LEU A 29 7.03 -24.94 1.48
N ALA A 30 5.98 -25.68 1.86
CA ALA A 30 6.11 -26.87 2.69
C ALA A 30 6.88 -27.99 1.97
N GLY A 31 6.67 -28.14 0.65
CA GLY A 31 7.41 -29.09 -0.20
C GLY A 31 8.91 -28.75 -0.30
N LEU A 32 9.25 -27.46 -0.42
CA LEU A 32 10.64 -26.99 -0.42
C LEU A 32 11.32 -27.19 0.93
N ALA A 33 10.60 -26.92 2.03
CA ALA A 33 11.10 -27.12 3.39
C ALA A 33 11.30 -28.62 3.73
N ALA A 34 10.40 -29.49 3.25
CA ALA A 34 10.50 -30.94 3.42
C ALA A 34 11.66 -31.55 2.61
N ALA A 35 11.92 -31.05 1.39
CA ALA A 35 13.06 -31.49 0.58
C ALA A 35 14.42 -31.13 1.22
N ALA A 36 14.51 -29.98 1.90
CA ALA A 36 15.71 -29.57 2.64
C ALA A 36 15.97 -30.43 3.89
N ALA A 37 14.93 -30.97 4.54
CA ALA A 37 15.06 -31.82 5.72
C ALA A 37 15.51 -33.26 5.40
N ILE A 38 15.14 -33.79 4.23
CA ILE A 38 15.50 -35.16 3.80
C ILE A 38 16.98 -35.25 3.38
N GLY A 39 17.59 -34.15 2.94
CA GLY A 39 19.03 -34.07 2.62
C GLY A 39 19.98 -33.90 3.82
N ALA A 40 19.45 -33.75 5.05
CA ALA A 40 20.24 -33.50 6.27
C ALA A 40 20.88 -34.76 6.88
N GLY A 41 20.89 -35.88 6.15
CA GLY A 41 21.61 -37.11 6.52
C GLY A 41 23.10 -37.02 6.20
N GLY A 42 23.84 -36.16 6.90
CA GLY A 42 25.30 -36.16 6.77
C GLY A 42 25.99 -34.89 7.29
N ALA A 43 26.68 -35.03 8.42
CA ALA A 43 27.70 -34.15 8.97
C ALA A 43 27.31 -32.68 9.23
N LEU A 44 26.92 -32.42 10.47
CA LEU A 44 26.96 -31.10 11.10
C LEU A 44 28.42 -30.62 11.18
N ALA A 45 28.84 -29.83 10.19
CA ALA A 45 30.01 -28.98 10.29
C ALA A 45 29.58 -27.58 10.78
N THR A 46 30.39 -27.04 11.69
CA THR A 46 30.20 -25.83 12.50
C THR A 46 29.82 -24.57 11.71
N ALA A 47 28.83 -23.84 12.22
CA ALA A 47 28.23 -22.62 11.69
C ALA A 47 29.19 -21.42 11.58
N PRO A 48 29.21 -20.76 10.40
CA PRO A 48 28.98 -19.31 10.28
C PRO A 48 27.94 -18.94 9.20
N ASP A 49 27.27 -19.93 8.60
CA ASP A 49 26.62 -19.75 7.30
C ASP A 49 25.18 -19.19 7.35
N THR A 50 24.53 -19.13 8.52
CA THR A 50 23.11 -18.71 8.65
C THR A 50 22.89 -17.34 9.30
N ALA A 51 23.95 -16.69 9.79
CA ALA A 51 23.85 -15.48 10.60
C ALA A 51 23.10 -14.33 9.89
N GLU A 52 23.28 -14.20 8.58
CA GLU A 52 22.61 -13.17 7.78
C GLU A 52 21.10 -13.44 7.61
N ILE A 53 20.71 -14.70 7.45
CA ILE A 53 19.29 -15.10 7.41
C ILE A 53 18.63 -14.83 8.76
N GLU A 54 19.30 -15.19 9.85
CA GLU A 54 18.83 -14.95 11.22
C GLU A 54 18.70 -13.45 11.50
N ARG A 55 19.66 -12.63 11.04
CA ARG A 55 19.61 -11.17 11.13
C ARG A 55 18.42 -10.58 10.38
N LEU A 56 18.16 -11.03 9.14
CA LEU A 56 17.03 -10.57 8.34
C LEU A 56 15.68 -10.97 8.96
N ALA A 57 15.58 -12.21 9.48
CA ALA A 57 14.39 -12.67 10.19
C ALA A 57 14.16 -11.89 11.50
N ALA A 58 15.22 -11.59 12.26
CA ALA A 58 15.12 -10.76 13.45
C ALA A 58 14.72 -9.30 13.13
N ALA A 59 15.23 -8.75 12.02
CA ALA A 59 14.85 -7.42 11.54
C ALA A 59 13.37 -7.36 11.15
N TYR A 60 12.85 -8.40 10.49
CA TYR A 60 11.41 -8.53 10.21
C TYR A 60 10.59 -8.48 11.51
N VAL A 61 10.88 -9.37 12.46
CA VAL A 61 10.13 -9.46 13.72
C VAL A 61 10.18 -8.15 14.51
N ALA A 62 11.34 -7.49 14.55
CA ALA A 62 11.49 -6.21 15.23
C ALA A 62 10.68 -5.09 14.55
N ALA A 63 10.64 -5.05 13.21
CA ALA A 63 9.87 -4.08 12.45
C ALA A 63 8.36 -4.33 12.59
N SER A 64 7.90 -5.58 12.54
CA SER A 64 6.49 -5.94 12.76
C SER A 64 5.99 -5.50 14.15
N ALA A 65 6.78 -5.79 15.20
CA ALA A 65 6.42 -5.39 16.56
C ALA A 65 6.36 -3.85 16.71
N LEU A 66 7.26 -3.14 16.03
CA LEU A 66 7.26 -1.67 16.01
C LEU A 66 6.05 -1.12 15.23
N ALA A 67 5.71 -1.71 14.08
CA ALA A 67 4.55 -1.33 13.28
C ALA A 67 3.24 -1.55 14.06
N GLU A 68 3.09 -2.69 14.75
CA GLU A 68 1.92 -2.94 15.59
C GLU A 68 1.76 -1.90 16.71
N GLN A 69 2.86 -1.56 17.40
CA GLN A 69 2.85 -0.51 18.42
C GLN A 69 2.47 0.85 17.82
N LEU A 70 3.09 1.24 16.71
CA LEU A 70 2.87 2.54 16.07
C LEU A 70 1.47 2.65 15.45
N SER A 71 0.87 1.54 14.99
CA SER A 71 -0.52 1.49 14.56
C SER A 71 -1.45 1.90 15.70
N ALA A 72 -1.29 1.31 16.88
CA ALA A 72 -2.11 1.66 18.04
C ALA A 72 -1.93 3.12 18.48
N GLU A 73 -0.70 3.63 18.46
CA GLU A 73 -0.41 5.03 18.78
C GLU A 73 -0.98 6.00 17.73
N SER A 74 -0.99 5.60 16.46
CA SER A 74 -1.59 6.36 15.36
C SER A 74 -3.12 6.39 15.49
N ASP A 75 -3.75 5.26 15.82
CA ASP A 75 -5.19 5.16 16.03
C ASP A 75 -5.64 6.05 17.19
N GLU A 76 -4.93 6.02 18.34
CA GLU A 76 -5.23 6.87 19.49
C GLU A 76 -5.11 8.37 19.13
N ALA A 77 -4.08 8.75 18.39
CA ALA A 77 -3.90 10.12 17.93
C ALA A 77 -5.01 10.55 16.96
N GLN A 78 -5.41 9.66 16.05
CA GLN A 78 -6.48 9.90 15.09
C GLN A 78 -7.83 10.04 15.80
N GLU A 79 -8.15 9.19 16.77
CA GLU A 79 -9.36 9.29 17.59
C GLU A 79 -9.42 10.61 18.37
N ALA A 80 -8.30 11.02 18.98
CA ALA A 80 -8.23 12.29 19.71
C ALA A 80 -8.44 13.51 18.79
N PHE A 81 -7.90 13.45 17.56
CA PHE A 81 -8.12 14.47 16.55
C PHE A 81 -9.58 14.48 16.05
N ASP A 82 -10.17 13.31 15.79
CA ASP A 82 -11.54 13.19 15.30
C ASP A 82 -12.54 13.69 16.35
N GLU A 83 -12.33 13.39 17.63
CA GLU A 83 -13.15 13.93 18.71
C GLU A 83 -13.02 15.46 18.83
N ALA A 84 -11.80 15.99 18.68
CA ALA A 84 -11.56 17.43 18.73
C ALA A 84 -12.17 18.20 17.54
N THR A 85 -12.31 17.55 16.38
CA THR A 85 -12.79 18.18 15.13
C THR A 85 -14.22 17.81 14.74
N ARG A 86 -14.88 16.96 15.54
CA ARG A 86 -16.22 16.42 15.30
C ARG A 86 -17.28 17.45 14.94
N GLU A 87 -17.21 18.64 15.54
CA GLU A 87 -18.19 19.72 15.32
C GLU A 87 -17.66 20.85 14.42
N THR A 88 -16.51 20.68 13.77
CA THR A 88 -15.93 21.73 12.89
C THR A 88 -16.65 21.72 11.54
N PRO A 89 -17.46 22.75 11.23
CA PRO A 89 -18.27 22.74 10.03
C PRO A 89 -17.48 23.29 8.83
N ILE A 90 -17.43 22.52 7.75
CA ILE A 90 -16.82 22.89 6.47
C ILE A 90 -17.93 23.26 5.46
N PRO A 91 -17.82 24.39 4.73
CA PRO A 91 -18.73 24.71 3.65
C PRO A 91 -18.75 23.61 2.58
N ALA A 92 -19.93 23.13 2.19
CA ALA A 92 -20.09 22.01 1.27
C ALA A 92 -21.24 22.26 0.29
N GLY A 93 -20.99 23.04 -0.78
CA GLY A 93 -22.03 23.43 -1.74
C GLY A 93 -22.87 24.64 -1.28
N ILE A 94 -24.00 24.89 -1.96
CA ILE A 94 -24.78 26.12 -1.77
C ILE A 94 -25.58 26.05 -0.45
N GLY A 95 -25.13 26.79 0.56
CA GLY A 95 -25.84 26.93 1.84
C GLY A 95 -25.81 25.68 2.71
N VAL A 96 -24.99 24.69 2.35
CA VAL A 96 -24.83 23.43 3.06
C VAL A 96 -23.47 23.46 3.77
N ARG A 97 -23.43 22.97 5.01
CA ARG A 97 -22.20 22.71 5.75
C ARG A 97 -22.17 21.24 6.11
N MET A 98 -20.98 20.66 6.09
CA MET A 98 -20.73 19.27 6.44
C MET A 98 -19.62 19.22 7.50
N ASP A 99 -19.63 18.19 8.31
CA ASP A 99 -18.63 18.03 9.36
C ASP A 99 -17.31 17.56 8.77
N ALA A 100 -16.19 18.06 9.30
CA ALA A 100 -14.85 17.72 8.82
C ALA A 100 -14.56 16.21 8.81
N TYR A 101 -15.16 15.45 9.73
CA TYR A 101 -14.98 14.00 9.85
C TYR A 101 -15.45 13.21 8.62
N ILE A 102 -16.32 13.78 7.78
CA ILE A 102 -16.83 13.11 6.56
C ILE A 102 -15.71 12.94 5.51
N GLY A 103 -14.64 13.73 5.63
CA GLY A 103 -13.45 13.63 4.79
C GLY A 103 -13.53 14.49 3.52
N ARG A 104 -12.36 14.97 3.09
CA ARG A 104 -12.21 15.94 1.99
C ARG A 104 -12.86 15.47 0.68
N ALA A 105 -12.58 14.25 0.27
CA ALA A 105 -13.02 13.73 -1.03
C ALA A 105 -14.55 13.70 -1.16
N GLU A 106 -15.26 13.33 -0.08
CA GLU A 106 -16.72 13.25 -0.09
C GLU A 106 -17.35 14.65 -0.06
N ILE A 107 -16.76 15.59 0.70
CA ILE A 107 -17.20 17.00 0.73
C ILE A 107 -17.00 17.67 -0.64
N GLU A 108 -15.86 17.45 -1.30
CA GLU A 108 -15.61 17.96 -2.65
C GLU A 108 -16.59 17.39 -3.68
N LYS A 109 -16.82 16.08 -3.63
CA LYS A 109 -17.77 15.39 -4.52
C LYS A 109 -19.19 15.94 -4.33
N SER A 110 -19.68 15.98 -3.10
CA SER A 110 -20.99 16.56 -2.74
C SER A 110 -21.14 18.01 -3.21
N THR A 111 -20.08 18.81 -3.07
CA THR A 111 -20.04 20.19 -3.55
C THR A 111 -20.19 20.26 -5.07
N ARG A 112 -19.43 19.46 -5.83
CA ARG A 112 -19.52 19.42 -7.29
C ARG A 112 -20.91 18.99 -7.75
N GLU A 113 -21.49 17.96 -7.13
CA GLU A 113 -22.83 17.46 -7.43
C GLU A 113 -23.93 18.50 -7.15
N SER A 114 -23.79 19.25 -6.05
CA SER A 114 -24.73 20.32 -5.69
C SER A 114 -24.73 21.46 -6.71
N PHE A 115 -23.56 21.89 -7.16
CA PHE A 115 -23.45 22.93 -8.19
C PHE A 115 -23.89 22.44 -9.57
N GLU A 116 -23.65 21.18 -9.91
CA GLU A 116 -24.15 20.59 -11.16
C GLU A 116 -25.68 20.51 -11.13
N THR A 117 -26.27 20.09 -10.02
CA THR A 117 -27.73 20.09 -9.83
C THR A 117 -28.32 21.50 -9.98
N ALA A 118 -27.67 22.52 -9.41
CA ALA A 118 -28.09 23.90 -9.57
C ALA A 118 -27.99 24.38 -11.03
N ARG A 119 -26.94 23.98 -11.75
CA ARG A 119 -26.77 24.27 -13.18
C ARG A 119 -27.86 23.62 -14.03
N LEU A 120 -28.21 22.36 -13.76
CA LEU A 120 -29.29 21.66 -14.45
C LEU A 120 -30.64 22.36 -14.25
N ARG A 121 -30.94 22.83 -13.03
CA ARG A 121 -32.16 23.61 -12.75
C ARG A 121 -32.21 24.93 -13.53
N LEU A 122 -31.06 25.55 -13.80
CA LEU A 122 -30.98 26.76 -14.63
C LEU A 122 -31.22 26.50 -16.12
N GLN A 123 -31.19 25.26 -16.62
CA GLN A 123 -31.37 25.01 -18.06
C GLN A 123 -32.72 25.50 -18.59
N MET A 124 -33.77 25.49 -17.77
CA MET A 124 -35.08 26.06 -18.14
C MET A 124 -34.99 27.56 -18.45
N LEU A 125 -34.10 28.30 -17.77
CA LEU A 125 -33.84 29.71 -18.09
C LEU A 125 -33.26 29.85 -19.49
N GLY A 126 -32.39 28.93 -19.92
CA GLY A 126 -31.76 28.98 -21.24
C GLY A 126 -32.73 28.79 -22.41
N VAL A 127 -33.90 28.20 -22.16
CA VAL A 127 -34.99 28.09 -23.15
C VAL A 127 -35.71 29.43 -23.34
N VAL A 128 -35.82 30.22 -22.27
CA VAL A 128 -36.55 31.51 -22.26
C VAL A 128 -35.64 32.69 -22.59
N ASP A 129 -34.44 32.70 -22.00
CA ASP A 129 -33.41 33.70 -22.17
C ASP A 129 -32.01 33.06 -22.07
N ARG A 130 -31.40 32.85 -23.22
CA ARG A 130 -30.07 32.23 -23.33
C ARG A 130 -28.97 33.09 -22.71
N ALA A 131 -29.03 34.41 -22.87
CA ALA A 131 -27.98 35.30 -22.36
C ALA A 131 -28.01 35.34 -20.81
N ALA A 132 -29.22 35.39 -20.23
CA ALA A 132 -29.39 35.30 -18.79
C ALA A 132 -28.93 33.94 -18.24
N TYR A 133 -29.19 32.83 -18.94
CA TYR A 133 -28.66 31.51 -18.58
C TYR A 133 -27.14 31.46 -18.60
N GLU A 134 -26.50 31.91 -19.68
CA GLU A 134 -25.02 31.89 -19.79
C GLU A 134 -24.38 32.72 -18.68
N GLN A 135 -24.95 33.89 -18.35
CA GLN A 135 -24.50 34.71 -17.23
C GLN A 135 -24.68 34.00 -15.88
N ALA A 136 -25.85 33.40 -15.63
CA ALA A 136 -26.13 32.69 -14.38
C ALA A 136 -25.26 31.43 -14.21
N ALA A 137 -25.03 30.67 -15.29
CA ALA A 137 -24.15 29.51 -15.30
C ALA A 137 -22.70 29.90 -15.01
N ALA A 138 -22.22 31.01 -15.58
CA ALA A 138 -20.87 31.53 -15.28
C ALA A 138 -20.73 31.97 -13.81
N VAL A 139 -21.77 32.57 -13.23
CA VAL A 139 -21.80 32.91 -11.79
C VAL A 139 -21.76 31.65 -10.92
N LEU A 140 -22.54 30.60 -11.25
CA LEU A 140 -22.50 29.34 -10.52
C LEU A 140 -21.14 28.65 -10.61
N ALA A 141 -20.50 28.66 -11.78
CA ALA A 141 -19.16 28.10 -11.95
C ALA A 141 -18.13 28.80 -11.06
N ARG A 142 -18.11 30.14 -11.04
CA ARG A 142 -17.23 30.90 -10.14
C ARG A 142 -17.50 30.58 -8.67
N LYS A 143 -18.78 30.55 -8.26
CA LYS A 143 -19.15 30.19 -6.88
C LYS A 143 -18.73 28.77 -6.50
N ARG A 144 -18.77 27.82 -7.43
CA ARG A 144 -18.27 26.45 -7.22
C ARG A 144 -16.78 26.49 -6.95
N ASP A 145 -16.03 27.17 -7.81
CA ASP A 145 -14.57 27.24 -7.71
C ASP A 145 -14.14 27.96 -6.43
N ASP A 146 -14.80 29.06 -6.07
CA ASP A 146 -14.61 29.76 -4.79
C ASP A 146 -14.91 28.86 -3.58
N MET A 147 -15.92 28.00 -3.66
CA MET A 147 -16.28 27.06 -2.59
C MET A 147 -15.26 25.94 -2.46
N LEU A 148 -14.80 25.36 -3.58
CA LEU A 148 -13.75 24.35 -3.57
C LEU A 148 -12.44 24.91 -3.00
N ALA A 149 -12.09 26.15 -3.33
CA ALA A 149 -10.94 26.83 -2.73
C ALA A 149 -11.10 27.05 -1.21
N GLN A 150 -12.32 27.33 -0.73
CA GLN A 150 -12.59 27.42 0.71
C GLN A 150 -12.48 26.06 1.41
N ILE A 151 -12.96 24.99 0.77
CA ILE A 151 -12.78 23.61 1.25
C ILE A 151 -11.29 23.29 1.36
N ASP A 152 -10.50 23.60 0.32
CA ASP A 152 -9.06 23.39 0.32
C ASP A 152 -8.37 24.15 1.47
N ALA A 153 -8.73 25.41 1.68
CA ALA A 153 -8.18 26.20 2.78
C ALA A 153 -8.57 25.64 4.16
N ALA A 154 -9.82 25.23 4.35
CA ALA A 154 -10.28 24.63 5.61
C ALA A 154 -9.57 23.31 5.90
N PHE A 155 -9.35 22.47 4.89
CA PHE A 155 -8.58 21.24 5.08
C PHE A 155 -7.09 21.50 5.31
N ALA A 156 -6.51 22.55 4.74
CA ALA A 156 -5.14 22.95 5.07
C ALA A 156 -5.01 23.35 6.55
N GLU A 157 -5.99 24.04 7.12
CA GLU A 157 -6.04 24.35 8.56
C GLU A 157 -6.18 23.07 9.40
N ILE A 158 -7.03 22.14 8.98
CA ILE A 158 -7.19 20.83 9.61
C ILE A 158 -5.89 20.03 9.62
N GLU A 159 -5.14 20.02 8.53
CA GLU A 159 -3.84 19.32 8.47
C GLU A 159 -2.81 19.93 9.44
N VAL A 160 -2.82 21.25 9.65
CA VAL A 160 -2.01 21.90 10.70
C VAL A 160 -2.42 21.42 12.09
N GLU A 161 -3.72 21.27 12.36
CA GLU A 161 -4.18 20.71 13.63
C GLU A 161 -3.82 19.22 13.76
N ARG A 162 -3.90 18.42 12.69
CA ARG A 162 -3.41 17.03 12.70
C ARG A 162 -1.94 16.93 13.06
N GLU A 163 -1.11 17.84 12.55
CA GLU A 163 0.30 17.95 12.95
C GLU A 163 0.45 18.31 14.44
N ARG A 164 -0.38 19.23 14.95
CA ARG A 164 -0.39 19.62 16.37
C ARG A 164 -0.76 18.47 17.30
N TYR A 165 -1.70 17.63 16.89
CA TYR A 165 -2.10 16.41 17.62
C TYR A 165 -1.11 15.26 17.40
N GLY A 166 -0.07 15.45 16.59
CA GLY A 166 0.96 14.44 16.33
C GLY A 166 0.52 13.32 15.40
N VAL A 167 -0.69 13.37 14.84
CA VAL A 167 -1.26 12.33 13.97
C VAL A 167 -0.33 12.04 12.80
N LYS A 168 0.10 13.09 12.10
CA LYS A 168 1.01 12.97 10.95
C LYS A 168 2.31 12.26 11.32
N ALA A 169 2.95 12.67 12.42
CA ALA A 169 4.21 12.08 12.84
C ALA A 169 4.08 10.61 13.25
N LYS A 170 2.92 10.21 13.82
CA LYS A 170 2.63 8.81 14.17
C LYS A 170 2.37 7.95 12.94
N LEU A 171 1.58 8.46 11.99
CA LEU A 171 1.37 7.81 10.69
C LEU A 171 2.67 7.63 9.92
N ASP A 172 3.47 8.69 9.76
CA ASP A 172 4.75 8.63 9.06
C ASP A 172 5.70 7.60 9.72
N ALA A 173 5.69 7.51 11.05
CA ALA A 173 6.49 6.52 11.78
C ALA A 173 5.99 5.09 11.57
N PHE A 174 4.67 4.89 11.59
CA PHE A 174 4.04 3.61 11.29
C PHE A 174 4.37 3.14 9.87
N GLU A 175 4.19 4.00 8.87
CA GLU A 175 4.51 3.72 7.47
C GLU A 175 5.99 3.33 7.29
N ALA A 176 6.90 4.05 7.95
CA ALA A 176 8.33 3.71 7.92
C ALA A 176 8.65 2.35 8.56
N ALA A 177 7.91 1.94 9.60
CA ALA A 177 8.05 0.62 10.22
C ALA A 177 7.50 -0.50 9.34
N ASP A 178 6.35 -0.28 8.69
CA ASP A 178 5.78 -1.22 7.72
C ASP A 178 6.69 -1.38 6.49
N ASP A 179 7.22 -0.27 5.95
CA ASP A 179 8.21 -0.30 4.86
C ASP A 179 9.46 -1.09 5.25
N ALA A 180 9.95 -0.92 6.49
CA ALA A 180 11.10 -1.67 7.00
C ALA A 180 10.79 -3.17 7.16
N GLN A 181 9.58 -3.53 7.61
CA GLN A 181 9.10 -4.90 7.69
C GLN A 181 9.07 -5.53 6.29
N GLN A 182 8.46 -4.86 5.31
CA GLN A 182 8.38 -5.33 3.93
C GLN A 182 9.78 -5.48 3.31
N ALA A 183 10.67 -4.51 3.51
CA ALA A 183 12.04 -4.57 3.01
C ALA A 183 12.83 -5.75 3.60
N ALA A 184 12.69 -6.02 4.90
CA ALA A 184 13.32 -7.17 5.55
C ALA A 184 12.79 -8.50 4.99
N LEU A 185 11.48 -8.59 4.76
CA LEU A 185 10.86 -9.79 4.20
C LEU A 185 11.29 -10.05 2.75
N VAL A 186 11.31 -9.01 1.91
CA VAL A 186 11.79 -9.10 0.52
C VAL A 186 13.27 -9.48 0.50
N ALA A 187 14.10 -8.91 1.36
CA ALA A 187 15.51 -9.26 1.46
C ALA A 187 15.70 -10.73 1.90
N LEU A 188 14.93 -11.20 2.88
CA LEU A 188 14.92 -12.61 3.31
C LEU A 188 14.49 -13.52 2.15
N GLY A 189 13.45 -13.13 1.40
CA GLY A 189 12.99 -13.83 0.20
C GLY A 189 14.06 -13.85 -0.90
N ALA A 190 14.74 -12.75 -1.16
CA ALA A 190 15.76 -12.63 -2.20
C ALA A 190 17.09 -13.32 -1.87
N PHE A 191 17.36 -13.60 -0.58
CA PHE A 191 18.63 -14.15 -0.13
C PHE A 191 18.99 -15.45 -0.87
N ARG A 192 20.10 -15.44 -1.64
CA ARG A 192 20.59 -16.61 -2.38
C ARG A 192 21.37 -17.53 -1.43
N CYS A 193 20.86 -18.72 -1.19
CA CYS A 193 21.53 -19.72 -0.37
C CYS A 193 22.61 -20.47 -1.17
N THR A 194 23.81 -20.59 -0.61
CA THR A 194 24.95 -21.37 -1.11
C THR A 194 25.12 -22.70 -0.41
N SER A 195 24.37 -22.97 0.67
CA SER A 195 24.40 -24.24 1.40
C SER A 195 23.01 -24.76 1.79
N THR A 196 22.95 -26.06 2.09
CA THR A 196 21.74 -26.71 2.62
C THR A 196 21.33 -26.15 3.99
N ALA A 197 22.30 -25.76 4.82
CA ALA A 197 22.04 -25.14 6.12
C ALA A 197 21.33 -23.78 5.95
N GLN A 198 21.76 -22.97 4.98
CA GLN A 198 21.10 -21.70 4.64
C GLN A 198 19.69 -21.91 4.09
N VAL A 199 19.50 -22.88 3.19
CA VAL A 199 18.16 -23.22 2.66
C VAL A 199 17.21 -23.59 3.80
N ALA A 200 17.67 -24.44 4.73
CA ALA A 200 16.86 -24.85 5.88
C ALA A 200 16.54 -23.67 6.83
N ALA A 201 17.51 -22.79 7.10
CA ALA A 201 17.30 -21.61 7.94
C ALA A 201 16.29 -20.64 7.32
N LYS A 202 16.45 -20.33 6.02
CA LYS A 202 15.53 -19.45 5.27
C LYS A 202 14.12 -20.02 5.24
N ALA A 203 13.98 -21.31 4.96
CA ALA A 203 12.67 -21.97 4.93
C ALA A 203 11.97 -21.93 6.29
N ARG A 204 12.69 -22.18 7.39
CA ARG A 204 12.13 -22.08 8.75
C ARG A 204 11.67 -20.67 9.09
N ALA A 205 12.47 -19.65 8.76
CA ALA A 205 12.11 -18.26 8.98
C ALA A 205 10.84 -17.87 8.20
N LEU A 206 10.79 -18.18 6.90
CA LEU A 206 9.64 -17.88 6.05
C LEU A 206 8.38 -18.66 6.44
N LEU A 207 8.52 -19.91 6.88
CA LEU A 207 7.38 -20.69 7.38
C LEU A 207 6.80 -20.07 8.65
N LYS A 208 7.65 -19.69 9.61
CA LYS A 208 7.20 -19.02 10.83
C LYS A 208 6.44 -17.74 10.52
N ILE A 209 6.98 -16.92 9.61
CA ILE A 209 6.32 -15.69 9.16
C ILE A 209 4.98 -16.01 8.48
N ALA A 210 4.91 -17.02 7.61
CA ALA A 210 3.69 -17.41 6.90
C ALA A 210 2.61 -18.07 7.78
N GLU A 211 2.97 -18.56 8.97
CA GLU A 211 2.04 -19.06 9.99
C GLU A 211 1.38 -17.91 10.75
N GLU A 212 2.13 -16.83 11.00
CA GLU A 212 1.70 -15.65 11.75
C GLU A 212 0.98 -14.64 10.83
N GLU A 213 1.42 -14.49 9.58
CA GLU A 213 0.94 -13.46 8.64
C GLU A 213 0.85 -13.93 7.17
N TYR A 214 0.18 -13.16 6.33
CA TYR A 214 0.15 -13.39 4.88
C TYR A 214 1.47 -12.97 4.23
N LEU A 215 2.05 -13.80 3.36
CA LEU A 215 3.25 -13.41 2.58
C LEU A 215 2.85 -12.56 1.36
N PRO A 216 3.24 -11.27 1.30
CA PRO A 216 2.95 -10.41 0.15
C PRO A 216 3.59 -10.93 -1.14
N ASP A 217 2.95 -10.66 -2.27
CA ASP A 217 3.37 -11.15 -3.60
C ASP A 217 4.83 -10.81 -3.93
N ALA A 218 5.31 -9.62 -3.53
CA ALA A 218 6.71 -9.21 -3.73
C ALA A 218 7.71 -10.13 -3.00
N ALA A 219 7.38 -10.59 -1.78
CA ALA A 219 8.23 -11.51 -1.02
C ALA A 219 8.23 -12.92 -1.64
N VAL A 220 7.08 -13.37 -2.13
CA VAL A 220 6.94 -14.64 -2.86
C VAL A 220 7.74 -14.60 -4.16
N GLU A 221 7.64 -13.51 -4.92
CA GLU A 221 8.40 -13.35 -6.15
C GLU A 221 9.90 -13.31 -5.90
N ALA A 222 10.35 -12.54 -4.89
CA ALA A 222 11.74 -12.50 -4.47
C ALA A 222 12.26 -13.90 -4.10
N LEU A 223 11.46 -14.68 -3.37
CA LEU A 223 11.75 -16.08 -3.05
C LEU A 223 11.93 -16.93 -4.31
N LEU A 224 11.00 -16.88 -5.25
CA LEU A 224 11.06 -17.66 -6.47
C LEU A 224 12.27 -17.29 -7.33
N ARG A 225 12.56 -15.99 -7.45
CA ARG A 225 13.74 -15.48 -8.19
C ARG A 225 15.05 -15.90 -7.54
N SER A 226 15.11 -16.08 -6.22
CA SER A 226 16.33 -16.53 -5.53
C SER A 226 16.80 -17.93 -5.96
N PHE A 227 15.92 -18.74 -6.56
CA PHE A 227 16.25 -20.07 -7.08
C PHE A 227 16.68 -20.07 -8.56
N LEU A 228 16.50 -18.96 -9.27
CA LEU A 228 16.87 -18.85 -10.68
C LEU A 228 18.34 -18.36 -10.82
N PRO A 229 19.13 -18.90 -11.77
CA PRO A 229 20.46 -18.36 -12.07
C PRO A 229 20.35 -16.91 -12.58
N GLU A 230 21.35 -16.07 -12.28
CA GLU A 230 21.41 -14.70 -12.84
C GLU A 230 21.55 -14.80 -14.36
N VAL A 231 20.62 -14.18 -15.07
CA VAL A 231 20.75 -14.01 -16.52
C VAL A 231 21.78 -12.90 -16.72
N ALA A 232 22.95 -13.27 -17.27
CA ALA A 232 24.06 -12.38 -17.56
C ALA A 232 23.75 -11.39 -18.70
#